data_AF-A0A969MWK6-F1
#
_entry.id   AF-A0A969MWK6-F1
#
_cell.length_a   1.000
_cell.length_b   1.000
_cell.length_c   1.000
_cell.angle_alpha   90.00
_cell.angle_beta   90.00
_cell.angle_gamma   90.00
#
_symmetry.space_group_name_H-M   'P 1'
#
loop_
_entity.id
_entity.type
_entity.pdbx_description
1 polymer ?
#
loop_
_entity_poly.entity_id
_entity_poly.type
_entity_poly.pdbx_seq_one_letter_code
_entity_poly.pdbx_strand_id
1 'polypeptide(L)'
;MDGEEQRNVLGEQLAICSTSPMTGFLRNGCCDSHPSDVGVHLVCAEVTDEFLAYSKAQGNDLSTPRPEFGFPGLNAGDRWCLCAARWLEAFEAGVAPKVVLRATHEGALSLIPLRDLKSMAIDLN
;
A
#
# COMPACT_ATOMS: atom_id res chain seq x y z
N MET A 1 5.89 15.10 -22.69
CA MET A 1 5.38 13.71 -22.64
C MET A 1 4.53 13.68 -21.41
N ASP A 2 3.24 13.91 -21.58
CA ASP A 2 2.28 14.00 -20.51
C ASP A 2 2.32 12.68 -19.73
N GLY A 3 2.71 12.78 -18.46
CA GLY A 3 2.83 11.62 -17.58
C GLY A 3 1.46 10.97 -17.49
N GLU A 4 1.35 9.72 -17.94
CA GLU A 4 0.09 9.00 -17.93
C GLU A 4 -0.52 9.06 -16.54
N GLU A 5 -1.72 9.63 -16.48
CA GLU A 5 -2.55 9.67 -15.29
C GLU A 5 -2.83 8.23 -14.85
N GLN A 6 -2.12 7.80 -13.80
CA GLN A 6 -2.29 6.46 -13.25
C GLN A 6 -3.65 6.33 -12.60
N ARG A 7 -4.26 5.15 -12.71
CA ARG A 7 -5.62 4.89 -12.26
C ARG A 7 -5.66 4.05 -11.00
N ASN A 8 -6.68 4.28 -10.20
CA ASN A 8 -6.99 3.44 -9.06
C ASN A 8 -7.82 2.20 -9.46
N VAL A 9 -8.01 1.27 -8.52
CA VAL A 9 -8.77 0.03 -8.73
C VAL A 9 -10.25 0.21 -9.06
N LEU A 10 -10.77 1.44 -9.00
CA LEU A 10 -12.13 1.82 -9.39
C LEU A 10 -12.17 2.40 -10.83
N GLY A 11 -11.03 2.55 -11.49
CA GLY A 11 -10.90 3.14 -12.82
C GLY A 11 -10.85 4.67 -12.84
N GLU A 12 -10.74 5.32 -11.67
CA GLU A 12 -10.62 6.77 -11.55
C GLU A 12 -9.15 7.20 -11.41
N GLN A 13 -8.88 8.51 -11.42
CA GLN A 13 -7.55 9.06 -11.12
C GLN A 13 -7.01 8.53 -9.78
N LEU A 14 -5.75 8.09 -9.77
CA LEU A 14 -5.09 7.64 -8.55
C LEU A 14 -4.89 8.81 -7.58
N ALA A 15 -5.44 8.66 -6.37
CA ALA A 15 -5.31 9.64 -5.29
C ALA A 15 -4.00 9.46 -4.52
N ILE A 16 -3.60 10.53 -3.81
CA ILE A 16 -2.49 10.50 -2.85
C ILE A 16 -2.84 9.53 -1.71
N CYS A 17 -1.90 8.64 -1.39
CA CYS A 17 -1.99 7.72 -0.25
C CYS A 17 -1.58 8.42 1.05
N SER A 18 -0.36 8.99 1.09
CA SER A 18 0.17 9.70 2.26
C SER A 18 1.33 10.63 1.91
N THR A 19 1.41 11.80 2.55
CA THR A 19 2.57 12.70 2.49
C THR A 19 3.29 12.83 3.84
N SER A 20 2.74 12.25 4.89
CA SER A 20 3.32 12.23 6.24
C SER A 20 2.82 10.98 6.98
N PRO A 21 3.63 9.90 7.05
CA PRO A 21 4.95 9.75 6.44
C PRO A 21 4.88 9.72 4.90
N MET A 22 5.93 10.22 4.22
CA MET A 22 6.00 10.21 2.75
C MET A 22 6.13 8.78 2.23
N THR A 23 5.12 8.32 1.49
CA THR A 23 5.04 6.95 0.96
C THR A 23 5.30 6.88 -0.55
N GLY A 24 5.10 5.70 -1.13
CA GLY A 24 5.28 5.40 -2.54
C GLY A 24 6.70 4.98 -2.86
N PHE A 25 6.88 4.09 -3.83
CA PHE A 25 8.19 3.67 -4.30
C PHE A 25 9.03 4.87 -4.76
N LEU A 26 8.40 5.83 -5.45
CA LEU A 26 9.02 7.07 -5.92
C LEU A 26 9.10 8.17 -4.85
N ARG A 27 8.62 7.93 -3.62
CA ARG A 27 8.52 8.92 -2.53
C ARG A 27 7.79 10.21 -2.92
N ASN A 28 6.71 10.06 -3.68
CA ASN A 28 5.82 11.15 -4.13
C ASN A 28 4.44 11.12 -3.42
N GLY A 29 4.23 10.17 -2.52
CA GLY A 29 3.00 10.00 -1.74
C GLY A 29 1.90 9.18 -2.41
N CYS A 30 2.13 8.68 -3.63
CA CYS A 30 1.18 7.86 -4.39
C CYS A 30 1.69 6.43 -4.54
N CYS A 31 0.77 5.47 -4.64
CA CYS A 31 1.10 4.05 -4.88
C CYS A 31 1.20 3.75 -6.38
N ASP A 32 1.93 4.61 -7.09
CA ASP A 32 2.10 4.54 -8.53
C ASP A 32 2.93 3.32 -8.94
N SER A 33 2.56 2.72 -10.07
CA SER A 33 3.39 1.74 -10.75
C SER A 33 4.64 2.38 -11.34
N HIS A 34 5.75 1.65 -11.24
CA HIS A 34 7.01 2.02 -11.86
C HIS A 34 7.76 0.76 -12.33
N PRO A 35 8.37 0.73 -13.53
CA PRO A 35 9.03 -0.47 -14.07
C PRO A 35 10.17 -1.02 -13.19
N SER A 36 10.80 -0.16 -12.40
CA SER A 36 11.87 -0.55 -11.45
C SER A 36 11.35 -0.99 -10.08
N ASP A 37 10.05 -0.86 -9.82
CA ASP A 37 9.46 -1.30 -8.56
C ASP A 37 9.14 -2.80 -8.61
N VAL A 38 10.16 -3.61 -8.34
CA VAL A 38 10.03 -5.08 -8.26
C VAL A 38 9.11 -5.50 -7.10
N GLY A 39 8.96 -4.65 -6.07
CA GLY A 39 8.09 -4.92 -4.92
C GLY A 39 6.60 -4.70 -5.24
N VAL A 40 6.27 -3.98 -6.30
CA VAL A 40 4.89 -3.68 -6.73
C VAL A 40 4.11 -3.02 -5.58
N HIS A 41 4.59 -1.86 -5.12
CA HIS A 41 4.04 -1.07 -4.00
C HIS A 41 2.77 -0.31 -4.41
N LEU A 42 1.73 -1.06 -4.77
CA LEU A 42 0.51 -0.54 -5.40
C LEU A 42 -0.69 -0.42 -4.46
N VAL A 43 -0.62 -0.99 -3.25
CA VAL A 43 -1.75 -1.04 -2.30
C VAL A 43 -1.59 0.03 -1.23
N CYS A 44 -2.47 1.03 -1.22
CA CYS A 44 -2.51 2.01 -0.14
C CYS A 44 -3.30 1.43 1.04
N ALA A 45 -2.62 1.15 2.14
CA ALA A 45 -3.25 0.60 3.33
C ALA A 45 -2.96 1.46 4.57
N GLU A 46 -3.94 1.52 5.47
CA GLU A 46 -3.79 2.08 6.80
C GLU A 46 -3.33 0.97 7.75
N VAL A 47 -2.05 0.99 8.13
CA VAL A 47 -1.43 -0.13 8.84
C VAL A 47 -1.95 -0.23 10.28
N THR A 48 -1.93 -1.44 10.82
CA THR A 48 -2.34 -1.75 12.19
C THR A 48 -1.19 -2.39 12.97
N ASP A 49 -1.23 -2.37 14.31
CA ASP A 49 -0.21 -3.02 15.13
C ASP A 49 -0.13 -4.53 14.85
N GLU A 50 -1.28 -5.17 14.62
CA GLU A 50 -1.38 -6.59 14.28
C GLU A 50 -0.69 -6.90 12.94
N PHE A 51 -0.97 -6.09 11.90
CA PHE A 51 -0.30 -6.22 10.61
C PHE A 51 1.20 -5.97 10.74
N LEU A 52 1.64 -4.94 11.47
CA LEU A 52 3.07 -4.61 11.60
C LEU A 52 3.83 -5.74 12.31
N ALA A 53 3.26 -6.32 13.36
CA ALA A 53 3.82 -7.48 14.04
C ALA A 53 3.90 -8.70 13.12
N TYR A 54 2.82 -9.00 12.38
CA TYR A 54 2.80 -10.09 11.41
C TYR A 54 3.83 -9.89 10.30
N SER A 55 3.86 -8.71 9.68
CA SER A 55 4.75 -8.38 8.57
C SER A 55 6.22 -8.52 8.98
N LYS A 56 6.56 -8.05 10.19
CA LYS A 56 7.89 -8.22 10.79
C LYS A 56 8.25 -9.70 10.97
N ALA A 57 7.33 -10.53 11.45
CA ALA A 57 7.53 -11.97 11.59
C ALA A 57 7.74 -12.69 10.23
N GLN A 58 7.14 -12.18 9.15
CA GLN A 58 7.35 -12.65 7.77
C GLN A 58 8.60 -12.04 7.09
N GLY A 59 9.46 -11.36 7.86
CA GLY A 59 10.71 -10.78 7.37
C GLY A 59 10.56 -9.42 6.66
N ASN A 60 9.40 -8.78 6.76
CA ASN A 60 9.13 -7.45 6.23
C ASN A 60 8.90 -6.45 7.39
N ASP A 61 10.00 -6.03 8.04
CA ASP A 61 9.92 -5.11 9.17
C ASP A 61 9.64 -3.66 8.70
N LEU A 62 8.38 -3.25 8.80
CA LEU A 62 7.93 -1.88 8.53
C LEU A 62 7.85 -1.01 9.80
N SER A 63 8.18 -1.56 10.97
CA SER A 63 8.08 -0.86 12.26
C SER A 63 9.40 -0.20 12.66
N THR A 64 10.53 -0.82 12.35
CA THR A 64 11.85 -0.31 12.75
C THR A 64 12.29 0.83 11.82
N PRO A 65 12.62 2.02 12.34
CA PRO A 65 13.16 3.11 11.53
C PRO A 65 14.45 2.72 10.80
N ARG A 66 14.60 3.17 9.56
CA ARG A 66 15.82 3.04 8.74
C ARG A 66 16.23 4.40 8.19
N PRO A 67 16.89 5.25 9.00
CA PRO A 67 17.31 6.59 8.60
C PRO A 67 18.18 6.61 7.33
N GLU A 68 18.97 5.55 7.11
CA GLU A 68 19.80 5.37 5.93
C GLU A 68 19.02 5.31 4.61
N PHE A 69 17.72 4.97 4.68
CA PHE A 69 16.79 4.95 3.55
C PHE A 69 15.69 6.03 3.65
N GLY A 70 15.81 6.95 4.61
CA GLY A 70 14.78 7.95 4.88
C GLY A 70 13.44 7.34 5.30
N PHE A 71 13.44 6.13 5.87
CA PHE A 71 12.23 5.44 6.31
C PHE A 71 12.05 5.62 7.81
N PRO A 72 10.95 6.27 8.27
CA PRO A 72 10.78 6.60 9.68
C PRO A 72 10.35 5.42 10.55
N GLY A 73 10.00 4.27 9.96
CA GLY A 73 9.20 3.26 10.65
C GLY A 73 7.73 3.69 10.73
N LEU A 74 6.83 2.72 10.69
CA LEU A 74 5.39 2.96 10.69
C LEU A 74 4.78 2.64 12.05
N ASN A 75 3.74 3.37 12.39
CA ASN A 75 2.85 3.11 13.53
C ASN A 75 1.44 2.79 13.02
N ALA A 76 0.61 2.17 13.86
CA ALA A 76 -0.80 1.98 13.54
C ALA A 76 -1.48 3.33 13.20
N GLY A 77 -2.28 3.32 12.13
CA GLY A 77 -2.93 4.52 11.57
C GLY A 77 -2.12 5.21 10.46
N ASP A 78 -0.83 4.89 10.29
CA ASP A 78 -0.08 5.40 9.15
C ASP A 78 -0.59 4.79 7.84
N ARG A 79 -0.65 5.62 6.79
CA ARG A 79 -0.93 5.14 5.44
C ARG A 79 0.36 4.88 4.69
N TRP A 80 0.45 3.70 4.09
CA TRP A 80 1.63 3.28 3.36
C TRP A 80 1.29 2.48 2.10
N CYS A 81 2.16 2.59 1.10
CA CYS A 81 2.06 1.82 -0.14
C CYS A 81 2.77 0.49 0.10
N LEU A 82 1.98 -0.56 0.28
CA LEU A 82 2.46 -1.92 0.50
C LEU A 82 2.67 -2.63 -0.82
N CYS A 83 3.66 -3.52 -0.87
CA CYS A 83 3.77 -4.52 -1.91
C CYS A 83 2.47 -5.31 -2.00
N ALA A 84 1.90 -5.44 -3.20
CA ALA A 84 0.63 -6.16 -3.40
C ALA A 84 0.70 -7.60 -2.84
N ALA A 85 1.82 -8.29 -3.04
CA ALA A 85 2.02 -9.64 -2.50
C ALA A 85 2.05 -9.70 -0.97
N ARG A 86 2.62 -8.68 -0.30
CA ARG A 86 2.66 -8.62 1.17
C ARG A 86 1.31 -8.30 1.77
N TRP A 87 0.51 -7.48 1.10
CA TRP A 87 -0.87 -7.26 1.52
C TRP A 87 -1.70 -8.54 1.36
N LEU A 88 -1.57 -9.25 0.23
CA LEU A 88 -2.29 -10.51 0.00
C LEU A 88 -1.90 -11.59 1.03
N GLU A 89 -0.61 -11.74 1.32
CA GLU A 89 -0.10 -12.65 2.36
C GLU A 89 -0.74 -12.35 3.73
N ALA A 90 -0.89 -11.08 4.10
CA ALA A 90 -1.55 -10.68 5.34
C ALA A 90 -3.07 -10.92 5.30
N PHE A 91 -3.70 -10.75 4.13
CA PHE A 91 -5.13 -10.99 3.93
C PHE A 91 -5.47 -12.46 4.10
N GLU A 92 -4.69 -13.36 3.51
CA GLU A 92 -4.83 -14.82 3.67
C GLU A 92 -4.60 -15.27 5.11
N ALA A 93 -3.75 -14.57 5.86
CA ALA A 93 -3.52 -14.79 7.29
C ALA A 93 -4.59 -14.15 8.20
N GLY A 94 -5.56 -13.41 7.66
CA GLY A 94 -6.64 -12.78 8.41
C GLY A 94 -6.25 -11.50 9.17
N VAL A 95 -5.08 -10.93 8.87
CA VAL A 95 -4.49 -9.76 9.56
C VAL A 95 -4.16 -8.61 8.61
N ALA A 96 -4.79 -8.60 7.42
CA ALA A 96 -4.58 -7.51 6.47
C ALA A 96 -5.04 -6.16 7.04
N PRO A 97 -4.26 -5.10 6.82
CA PRO A 97 -4.69 -3.74 7.10
C PRO A 97 -5.77 -3.32 6.10
N LYS A 98 -6.64 -2.40 6.53
CA LYS A 98 -7.68 -1.86 5.65
C LYS A 98 -7.07 -1.00 4.54
N VAL A 99 -7.76 -0.93 3.40
CA VAL A 99 -7.27 -0.34 2.14
C VAL A 99 -8.03 0.95 1.82
N VAL A 100 -7.33 1.91 1.24
CA VAL A 100 -7.93 3.09 0.59
C VAL A 100 -8.00 2.81 -0.91
N LEU A 101 -9.19 2.46 -1.42
CA LEU A 101 -9.36 2.04 -2.81
C LEU A 101 -9.00 3.15 -3.79
N ARG A 102 -9.37 4.39 -3.48
CA ARG A 102 -9.08 5.55 -4.34
C ARG A 102 -7.58 5.85 -4.49
N ALA A 103 -6.76 5.37 -3.55
CA ALA A 103 -5.30 5.51 -3.54
C ALA A 103 -4.57 4.19 -3.84
N THR A 104 -5.28 3.13 -4.22
CA THR A 104 -4.70 1.83 -4.59
C THR A 104 -4.71 1.69 -6.11
N HIS A 105 -3.55 1.46 -6.71
CA HIS A 105 -3.37 1.43 -8.16
C HIS A 105 -4.03 0.21 -8.82
N GLU A 106 -4.59 0.38 -10.02
CA GLU A 106 -5.30 -0.68 -10.76
C GLU A 106 -4.45 -1.94 -11.00
N GLY A 107 -3.13 -1.79 -11.11
CA GLY A 107 -2.19 -2.89 -11.25
C GLY A 107 -2.23 -3.90 -10.09
N ALA A 108 -2.71 -3.51 -8.90
CA ALA A 108 -2.93 -4.45 -7.78
C ALA A 108 -3.93 -5.56 -8.16
N LEU A 109 -4.85 -5.29 -9.10
CA LEU A 109 -5.86 -6.26 -9.57
C LEU A 109 -5.27 -7.43 -10.35
N SER A 110 -4.00 -7.36 -10.77
CA SER A 110 -3.27 -8.49 -11.35
C SER A 110 -3.04 -9.62 -10.34
N LEU A 111 -3.05 -9.31 -9.04
CA LEU A 111 -2.79 -10.25 -7.96
C LEU A 111 -3.96 -10.37 -6.98
N ILE A 112 -4.66 -9.28 -6.69
CA ILE A 112 -5.70 -9.22 -5.66
C ILE A 112 -7.06 -8.93 -6.33
N PRO A 113 -8.07 -9.81 -6.22
CA PRO A 113 -9.40 -9.53 -6.74
C PRO A 113 -10.01 -8.26 -6.14
N LEU A 114 -10.71 -7.46 -6.96
CA LEU A 114 -11.36 -6.23 -6.50
C LEU A 114 -12.30 -6.46 -5.31
N ARG A 115 -12.99 -7.62 -5.26
CA ARG A 115 -13.89 -7.98 -4.16
C ARG A 115 -13.17 -8.06 -2.80
N ASP A 116 -11.91 -8.50 -2.79
CA ASP A 116 -11.12 -8.71 -1.58
C ASP A 116 -10.53 -7.38 -1.10
N LEU A 117 -10.16 -6.49 -2.03
CA LEU A 117 -9.85 -5.10 -1.70
C LEU A 117 -11.08 -4.37 -1.13
N LYS A 118 -12.25 -4.57 -1.75
CA LYS A 118 -13.51 -3.94 -1.31
C LYS A 118 -13.96 -4.41 0.07
N SER A 119 -13.75 -5.67 0.44
CA SER A 119 -14.11 -6.17 1.78
C SER A 119 -13.27 -5.53 2.90
N MET A 120 -12.11 -4.98 2.55
CA MET A 120 -11.19 -4.30 3.46
C MET A 120 -11.16 -2.78 3.25
N ALA A 121 -12.09 -2.20 2.49
CA ALA A 121 -12.07 -0.77 2.18
C ALA A 121 -12.40 0.12 3.40
N ILE A 122 -11.70 1.26 3.52
CA ILE A 122 -12.03 2.34 4.48
C ILE A 122 -12.86 3.44 3.81
N ASP A 123 -12.74 3.59 2.50
CA ASP A 123 -13.29 4.71 1.72
C ASP A 123 -14.53 4.33 0.89
N LEU A 124 -15.13 3.17 1.16
CA LEU A 124 -16.47 2.82 0.70
C LEU A 124 -17.46 2.97 1.86
N ASN A 125 -18.42 3.87 1.71
CA ASN A 125 -19.57 4.04 2.60
C ASN A 125 -20.80 3.33 2.02
#